data_AF-A0AAU4BL58-F1
#
_entry.id   AF-A0AAU4BL58-F1
#
_cell.length_a   1.000
_cell.length_b   1.000
_cell.length_c   1.000
_cell.angle_alpha   90.00
_cell.angle_beta   90.00
_cell.angle_gamma   90.00
#
_symmetry.space_group_name_H-M   'P 1'
#
loop_
_entity.id
_entity.type
_entity.pdbx_description
1 polymer ?
#
loop_
_entity_poly.entity_id
_entity_poly.type
_entity_poly.pdbx_seq_one_letter_code
_entity_poly.pdbx_strand_id
1 'polypeptide(L)'
;MTDAELHKKLDALTETVTALAGALGVTGGRVEARHASVPGLGRLTSAEVVQAGFATTRLATGYSIEQVDAFLDRVAEEIALLTVERDEARRERDALR
;
A
#
# COMPACT_ATOMS: atom_id res chain seq x y z
N MET A 1 2.38 27.52 -23.39
CA MET A 1 3.31 27.13 -22.31
C MET A 1 4.33 26.22 -22.94
N THR A 2 5.59 26.63 -23.04
CA THR A 2 6.63 25.82 -23.70
C THR A 2 7.08 24.69 -22.77
N ASP A 3 7.63 23.63 -23.34
CA ASP A 3 8.16 22.49 -22.59
C ASP A 3 9.19 22.92 -21.52
N ALA A 4 10.03 23.91 -21.84
CA ALA A 4 10.99 24.51 -20.92
C ALA A 4 10.33 25.23 -19.72
N GLU A 5 9.19 25.89 -19.94
CA GLU A 5 8.44 26.55 -18.87
C GLU A 5 7.83 25.52 -17.90
N LEU A 6 7.43 24.35 -18.43
CA LEU A 6 6.86 23.25 -17.65
C LEU A 6 7.92 22.60 -16.75
N HIS A 7 9.10 22.31 -17.31
CA HIS A 7 10.24 21.78 -16.56
C HIS A 7 10.68 22.74 -15.45
N LYS A 8 10.80 24.04 -15.75
CA LYS A 8 11.14 25.05 -14.74
C LYS A 8 10.13 25.11 -13.59
N LYS A 9 8.84 24.96 -13.89
CA LYS A 9 7.79 24.90 -12.87
C LYS A 9 7.85 23.62 -12.06
N LEU A 10 8.20 22.50 -12.69
CA LEU A 10 8.36 21.21 -12.02
C LEU A 10 9.55 21.24 -11.04
N ASP A 11 10.68 21.80 -11.47
CA ASP A 11 11.88 21.97 -10.63
C ASP A 11 11.57 22.84 -9.40
N ALA A 12 10.91 23.98 -9.61
CA ALA A 12 10.51 24.88 -8.52
C ALA A 12 9.52 24.21 -7.54
N LEU A 13 8.64 23.35 -8.05
CA LEU A 13 7.72 22.58 -7.21
C LEU A 13 8.48 21.51 -6.41
N THR A 14 9.45 20.82 -7.01
CA THR A 14 10.29 19.83 -6.32
C THR A 14 11.12 20.46 -5.20
N GLU A 15 11.68 21.65 -5.41
CA GLU A 15 12.36 22.41 -4.36
C GLU A 15 11.42 22.78 -3.21
N THR A 16 10.22 23.27 -3.53
CA THR A 16 9.20 23.66 -2.54
C THR A 16 8.77 22.46 -1.69
N VAL A 17 8.53 21.31 -2.33
CA VAL A 17 8.15 20.07 -1.63
C VAL A 17 9.29 19.57 -0.75
N THR A 18 10.55 19.66 -1.21
CA THR A 18 11.72 19.23 -0.44
C THR A 18 11.93 20.10 0.80
N ALA A 19 11.81 21.42 0.67
CA ALA A 19 11.92 22.35 1.78
C ALA A 19 10.81 22.12 2.83
N LEU A 20 9.58 21.92 2.35
CA LEU A 20 8.43 21.64 3.21
C LEU A 20 8.57 20.29 3.93
N ALA A 21 9.05 19.25 3.25
CA ALA A 21 9.27 17.93 3.84
C ALA A 21 10.34 17.99 4.96
N GLY A 22 11.42 18.76 4.76
CA GLY A 22 12.44 18.99 5.79
C GLY A 22 11.91 19.74 7.01
N ALA A 23 11.12 20.81 6.80
CA ALA A 23 10.52 21.59 7.88
C ALA A 23 9.50 20.77 8.71
N LEU A 24 8.77 19.86 8.07
CA LEU A 24 7.79 18.99 8.73
C LEU A 24 8.41 17.69 9.27
N GLY A 25 9.71 17.45 9.06
CA GLY A 25 10.38 16.21 9.45
C GLY A 25 9.84 14.96 8.74
N VAL A 26 9.16 15.12 7.60
CA VAL A 26 8.58 14.03 6.82
C VAL A 26 9.68 13.44 5.94
N THR A 27 10.29 12.34 6.38
CA THR A 27 11.16 11.56 5.51
C THR A 27 10.28 10.86 4.48
N GLY A 28 10.49 11.17 3.19
CA GLY A 28 9.74 10.62 2.05
C GLY A 28 9.98 9.12 1.80
N GLY A 29 10.17 8.32 2.86
CA GLY A 29 10.04 6.89 2.75
C GLY A 29 8.61 6.58 2.31
N ARG A 30 8.49 5.65 1.34
CA ARG A 30 7.24 4.91 1.11
C ARG A 30 6.65 4.61 2.49
N VAL A 31 5.37 4.90 2.70
CA VAL A 31 4.67 4.49 3.92
C VAL A 31 4.63 2.96 3.89
N GLU A 32 5.74 2.35 4.32
CA GLU A 32 5.86 0.94 4.61
C GLU A 32 4.91 0.74 5.78
N ALA A 33 3.71 0.25 5.48
CA ALA A 33 2.83 -0.29 6.49
C ALA A 33 3.72 -1.21 7.34
N ARG A 34 3.93 -0.85 8.60
CA ARG A 34 4.98 -1.38 9.49
C ARG A 34 4.77 -2.87 9.83
N HIS A 35 3.76 -3.48 9.21
CA HIS A 35 3.34 -4.86 9.31
C HIS A 35 3.36 -5.61 7.96
N ALA A 36 3.72 -4.96 6.84
CA ALA A 36 3.70 -5.56 5.51
C ALA A 36 4.89 -6.49 5.21
N SER A 37 5.88 -6.55 6.10
CA SER A 37 7.06 -7.39 5.92
C SER A 37 7.37 -8.10 7.24
N VAL A 38 6.62 -9.16 7.54
CA VAL A 38 7.14 -10.21 8.42
C VAL A 38 8.17 -10.99 7.59
N PRO A 39 9.46 -11.02 7.99
CA PRO A 39 10.48 -11.73 7.24
C PRO A 39 10.10 -13.20 7.07
N GLY A 40 10.07 -13.68 5.83
CA GLY A 40 9.72 -15.07 5.50
C GLY A 40 8.25 -15.30 5.12
N LEU A 41 7.37 -14.30 5.31
CA LEU A 41 6.04 -14.33 4.71
C LEU A 41 6.11 -13.64 3.34
N GLY A 42 5.64 -14.34 2.31
CA GLY A 42 5.48 -13.75 0.97
C GLY A 42 4.51 -12.57 1.01
N ARG A 43 4.33 -11.92 -0.15
CA ARG A 43 3.30 -10.88 -0.27
C ARG A 43 1.95 -11.48 0.09
N LEU A 44 1.25 -10.84 1.03
CA LEU A 44 -0.08 -11.25 1.49
C LEU A 44 -1.04 -11.41 0.29
N THR A 45 -1.69 -12.57 0.22
CA THR A 45 -2.66 -12.92 -0.80
C THR A 45 -4.08 -12.76 -0.27
N SER A 46 -5.06 -12.58 -1.18
CA SER A 46 -6.47 -12.48 -0.79
C SER A 46 -6.96 -13.75 -0.07
N ALA A 47 -6.49 -14.93 -0.51
CA ALA A 47 -6.80 -16.20 0.14
C ALA A 47 -6.32 -16.27 1.59
N GLU A 48 -5.11 -15.78 1.86
CA GLU A 48 -4.56 -15.74 3.23
C GLU A 48 -5.37 -14.81 4.14
N VAL A 49 -5.91 -13.71 3.62
CA VAL A 49 -6.78 -12.80 4.38
C VAL A 49 -8.11 -13.47 4.74
N VAL A 50 -8.74 -14.16 3.79
CA VAL A 50 -10.00 -14.88 4.02
C VAL A 50 -9.83 -16.03 5.03
N GLN A 51 -8.64 -16.65 5.07
CA GLN A 51 -8.34 -17.75 5.99
C GLN A 51 -7.78 -17.29 7.34
N ALA A 52 -7.60 -15.98 7.56
CA ALA A 52 -6.99 -15.46 8.78
C ALA A 52 -7.90 -15.70 9.99
N GLY A 53 -7.34 -16.34 11.03
CA GLY A 53 -8.02 -16.56 12.31
C GLY A 53 -7.42 -15.73 13.43
N PHE A 54 -8.28 -15.11 14.24
CA PHE A 54 -7.86 -14.29 15.39
C PHE A 54 -8.28 -14.92 16.71
N ALA A 55 -7.42 -14.85 17.73
CA ALA A 55 -7.77 -15.30 19.07
C ALA A 55 -8.73 -14.29 19.73
N THR A 56 -9.81 -14.79 20.32
CA THR A 56 -10.76 -13.95 21.08
C THR A 56 -10.21 -13.61 22.46
N THR A 57 -10.26 -12.34 22.87
CA THR A 57 -9.87 -11.93 24.23
C THR A 57 -11.05 -12.07 25.21
N ARG A 58 -10.88 -12.86 26.29
CA ARG A 58 -11.92 -13.06 27.33
C ARG A 58 -11.97 -11.97 28.41
N LEU A 59 -10.91 -11.18 28.57
CA LEU A 59 -10.71 -10.28 29.72
C LEU A 59 -10.51 -8.79 29.34
N ALA A 60 -10.60 -8.45 28.05
CA ALA A 60 -10.41 -7.10 27.53
C ALA A 60 -11.47 -6.78 26.46
N THR A 61 -11.78 -5.49 26.28
CA THR A 61 -12.61 -4.99 25.17
C THR A 61 -11.91 -5.31 23.85
N GLY A 62 -12.43 -6.30 23.13
CA GLY A 62 -11.95 -6.69 21.80
C GLY A 62 -12.68 -5.94 20.68
N TYR A 63 -12.21 -6.14 19.44
CA TYR A 63 -12.96 -5.70 18.26
C TYR A 63 -14.22 -6.55 18.08
N SER A 64 -15.27 -5.96 17.50
CA SER A 64 -16.45 -6.72 17.09
C SER A 64 -16.08 -7.66 15.95
N ILE A 65 -16.40 -8.94 16.11
CA ILE A 65 -16.12 -9.98 15.10
C ILE A 65 -16.73 -9.58 13.76
N GLU A 66 -18.01 -9.18 13.74
CA GLU A 66 -18.69 -8.77 12.50
C GLU A 66 -18.02 -7.58 11.82
N GLN A 67 -17.48 -6.63 12.59
CA GLN A 67 -16.77 -5.48 12.01
C GLN A 67 -15.40 -5.86 11.46
N VAL A 68 -14.72 -6.81 12.13
CA VAL A 68 -13.45 -7.35 11.64
C VAL A 68 -13.69 -8.14 10.36
N ASP A 69 -14.68 -9.02 10.33
CA ASP A 69 -15.01 -9.83 9.15
C ASP A 69 -15.37 -8.95 7.95
N ALA A 70 -16.27 -7.96 8.13
CA ALA A 70 -16.63 -7.02 7.06
C ALA A 70 -15.46 -6.13 6.60
N PHE A 71 -14.46 -5.92 7.45
CA PHE A 71 -13.22 -5.25 7.05
C PHE A 71 -12.31 -6.19 6.25
N LEU A 72 -12.15 -7.44 6.69
CA LEU A 72 -11.33 -8.44 6.01
C LEU A 72 -11.88 -8.77 4.61
N ASP A 73 -13.20 -8.79 4.43
CA ASP A 73 -13.83 -8.95 3.12
C ASP A 73 -13.37 -7.86 2.13
N ARG A 74 -13.44 -6.59 2.56
CA ARG A 74 -12.99 -5.45 1.73
C ARG A 74 -11.50 -5.48 1.44
N VAL A 75 -10.69 -5.89 2.42
CA VAL A 75 -9.23 -6.03 2.22
C VAL A 75 -8.91 -7.16 1.25
N ALA A 76 -9.61 -8.30 1.35
CA ALA A 76 -9.42 -9.42 0.46
C ALA A 76 -9.79 -9.07 -0.99
N GLU A 77 -10.89 -8.34 -1.18
CA GLU A 77 -11.32 -7.82 -2.48
C GLU A 77 -10.25 -6.90 -3.09
N GLU A 78 -9.77 -5.92 -2.33
CA GLU A 78 -8.76 -4.97 -2.81
C GLU A 78 -7.44 -5.67 -3.17
N ILE A 79 -6.99 -6.62 -2.35
CA ILE A 79 -5.77 -7.40 -2.64
C ILE A 79 -5.95 -8.24 -3.90
N ALA A 80 -7.14 -8.81 -4.12
CA ALA A 80 -7.42 -9.57 -5.33
C ALA A 80 -7.31 -8.68 -6.59
N LEU A 81 -7.92 -7.49 -6.56
CA LEU A 81 -7.86 -6.53 -7.66
C LEU A 81 -6.41 -6.13 -7.98
N LEU A 82 -5.66 -5.68 -6.97
CA LEU A 82 -4.26 -5.27 -7.14
C LEU A 82 -3.36 -6.43 -7.60
N THR A 83 -3.69 -7.67 -7.22
CA THR A 83 -2.92 -8.84 -7.66
C THR A 83 -3.11 -9.08 -9.16
N VAL A 84 -4.34 -8.94 -9.67
CA VAL A 84 -4.68 -9.07 -11.09
C VAL A 84 -3.95 -8.01 -11.91
N GLU A 85 -4.07 -6.73 -11.55
CA GLU A 85 -3.41 -5.63 -12.28
C GLU A 85 -1.89 -5.83 -12.36
N ARG A 86 -1.29 -6.25 -11.24
CA ARG A 86 0.14 -6.52 -11.17
C ARG A 86 0.54 -7.70 -12.06
N ASP A 87 -0.25 -8.77 -12.08
CA ASP A 87 0.04 -9.94 -12.91
C ASP A 87 -0.06 -9.60 -14.40
N GLU A 88 -0.99 -8.74 -14.79
CA GLU A 88 -1.11 -8.23 -16.16
C GLU A 88 0.08 -7.37 -16.55
N ALA A 89 0.45 -6.38 -15.73
CA ALA A 89 1.62 -5.54 -15.97
C ALA A 89 2.92 -6.37 -16.05
N ARG A 90 3.00 -7.45 -15.28
CA ARG A 90 4.12 -8.39 -15.34
C ARG A 90 4.13 -9.17 -16.65
N ARG A 91 2.98 -9.69 -17.09
CA ARG A 91 2.87 -10.43 -18.37
C ARG A 91 3.25 -9.54 -19.55
N GLU A 92 2.79 -8.30 -19.58
CA GLU A 92 3.11 -7.35 -20.65
C GLU A 92 4.62 -7.06 -20.69
N ARG A 93 5.22 -6.76 -19.54
CA ARG A 93 6.67 -6.56 -19.43
C ARG A 93 7.46 -7.79 -19.88
N ASP A 94 7.02 -8.99 -19.50
CA ASP A 94 7.72 -10.23 -19.84
C ASP A 94 7.52 -10.59 -21.34
N ALA A 95 6.43 -10.14 -21.98
CA ALA A 95 6.18 -10.31 -23.42
C ALA A 95 6.98 -9.35 -24.32
N LEU A 96 7.46 -8.23 -23.78
CA LEU A 96 8.30 -7.25 -24.48
C LEU A 96 9.80 -7.57 -24.40
N ARG A 97 10.17 -8.71 -23.81
CA ARG A 97 11.55 -9.12 -23.53
C ARG A 97 11.96 -10.31 -24.38
#